data_AF-W2P9Y4-F1
#
_entry.id   AF-W2P9Y4-F1
#
_cell.length_a   1.000
_cell.length_b   1.000
_cell.length_c   1.000
_cell.angle_alpha   90.00
_cell.angle_beta   90.00
_cell.angle_gamma   90.00
#
_symmetry.space_group_name_H-M   'P 1'
#
loop_
_entity.id
_entity.type
_entity.pdbx_description
1 polymer ?
#
loop_
_entity_poly.entity_id
_entity_poly.type
_entity_poly.pdbx_seq_one_letter_code
_entity_poly.pdbx_strand_id
1 'polypeptide(L)'
;MRSRLRQLWESLQVELHGKYSTNRVLQLFKYTNNTSWLHVITVLIVTPLPCLLVTVLVDILPLADPAEGASANKLFFLRDFVISSVLTFICIHQFRISIPVLPYPIWRAFVNSIWISVICVATLYALVITIGFPMPFSMVVVTPVWITLISISMAIEWMDKIRKTPGAEIMMNNVIKVWICQVTLEFIYPPYYYVFTILPDRGQMVFALILPVIKLAMRNFFARTVVHLTDEMPEVIVFNVEVFNALFVSYCMQNSPSTWTTLELMFGDIAMILISVQDMESIRRDLKELELRIGQENSSSSCCALDLNAGNRRPTTLDRTQ
;
A
#
# COMPACT_ATOMS: atom_id res chain seq x y z
N MET A 1 -8.42 10.17 26.50
CA MET A 1 -7.42 9.20 25.98
C MET A 1 -8.05 8.19 25.02
N ARG A 2 -9.17 7.54 25.37
CA ARG A 2 -9.95 6.63 24.48
C ARG A 2 -10.44 7.29 23.17
N SER A 3 -10.86 8.56 23.18
CA SER A 3 -11.29 9.26 21.96
C SER A 3 -10.15 9.52 20.97
N ARG A 4 -8.96 9.89 21.46
CA ARG A 4 -7.76 10.05 20.62
C ARG A 4 -7.28 8.71 20.06
N LEU A 5 -7.32 7.65 20.87
CA LEU A 5 -7.01 6.29 20.42
C LEU A 5 -8.02 5.82 19.35
N ARG A 6 -9.32 6.12 19.50
CA ARG A 6 -10.32 5.84 18.47
C ARG A 6 -10.12 6.63 17.20
N GLN A 7 -9.86 7.94 17.26
CA GLN A 7 -9.58 8.73 16.06
C GLN A 7 -8.30 8.29 15.35
N LEU A 8 -7.26 7.93 16.12
CA LEU A 8 -6.06 7.29 15.57
C LEU A 8 -6.42 5.95 14.91
N TRP A 9 -7.30 5.15 15.52
CA TRP A 9 -7.73 3.85 15.01
C TRP A 9 -8.66 3.91 13.78
N GLU A 10 -9.56 4.87 13.72
CA GLU A 10 -10.36 5.18 12.53
C GLU A 10 -9.45 5.62 11.40
N SER A 11 -8.51 6.53 11.68
CA SER A 11 -7.54 6.95 10.67
C SER A 11 -6.72 5.76 10.17
N LEU A 12 -6.38 4.82 11.06
CA LEU A 12 -5.65 3.58 10.77
C LEU A 12 -6.40 2.63 9.81
N GLN A 13 -7.73 2.69 9.74
CA GLN A 13 -8.53 1.94 8.76
C GLN A 13 -8.55 2.69 7.42
N VAL A 14 -7.40 2.70 6.76
CA VAL A 14 -7.23 3.32 5.44
C VAL A 14 -8.16 2.69 4.39
N GLU A 15 -8.49 1.41 4.55
CA GLU A 15 -9.47 0.68 3.71
C GLU A 15 -10.86 1.32 3.73
N LEU A 16 -11.28 1.92 4.85
CA LEU A 16 -12.60 2.54 4.99
C LEU A 16 -12.64 3.98 4.43
N HIS A 17 -11.49 4.59 4.18
CA HIS A 17 -11.37 5.97 3.70
C HIS A 17 -11.28 6.09 2.17
N GLY A 18 -11.17 4.97 1.45
CA GLY A 18 -11.35 4.93 0.00
C GLY A 18 -12.80 5.25 -0.34
N LYS A 19 -13.07 6.39 -0.99
CA LYS A 19 -14.41 6.72 -1.46
C LYS A 19 -14.68 5.96 -2.75
N TYR A 20 -14.89 4.65 -2.67
CA TYR A 20 -15.15 3.79 -3.84
C TYR A 20 -15.95 4.53 -4.91
N SER A 21 -15.27 4.94 -5.98
CA SER A 21 -15.92 5.62 -7.09
C SER A 21 -17.14 4.79 -7.53
N THR A 22 -18.33 5.38 -7.41
CA THR A 22 -19.61 4.73 -7.74
C THR A 22 -19.58 4.13 -9.14
N ASN A 23 -18.83 4.76 -10.03
CA ASN A 23 -18.62 4.32 -11.40
C ASN A 23 -17.85 2.99 -11.49
N ARG A 24 -16.86 2.76 -10.62
CA ARG A 24 -16.08 1.50 -10.57
C ARG A 24 -16.90 0.35 -10.00
N VAL A 25 -17.66 0.60 -8.94
CA VAL A 25 -18.58 -0.42 -8.37
C VAL A 25 -19.63 -0.82 -9.40
N LEU A 26 -20.17 0.16 -10.15
CA LEU A 26 -21.12 -0.09 -11.22
C LEU A 26 -20.48 -0.89 -12.38
N GLN A 27 -19.22 -0.60 -12.74
CA GLN A 27 -18.48 -1.36 -13.75
C GLN A 27 -18.18 -2.79 -13.30
N LEU A 28 -17.75 -2.99 -12.05
CA LEU A 28 -17.54 -4.32 -11.49
C LEU A 28 -18.84 -5.12 -11.45
N PHE A 29 -19.93 -4.51 -11.00
CA PHE A 29 -21.24 -5.15 -10.96
C PHE A 29 -21.72 -5.56 -12.36
N LYS A 30 -21.58 -4.67 -13.35
CA LYS A 30 -21.89 -4.98 -14.75
C LYS A 30 -21.00 -6.12 -15.29
N TYR A 31 -19.72 -6.11 -14.95
CA TYR A 31 -18.78 -7.15 -15.35
C TYR A 31 -19.16 -8.49 -14.70
N THR A 32 -19.34 -8.57 -13.39
CA THR A 32 -19.73 -9.81 -12.70
C THR A 32 -21.07 -10.36 -13.19
N ASN A 33 -22.03 -9.49 -13.53
CA ASN A 33 -23.35 -9.93 -13.98
C ASN A 33 -23.40 -10.38 -15.45
N ASN A 34 -22.55 -9.81 -16.32
CA ASN A 34 -22.54 -10.14 -17.75
C ASN A 34 -21.49 -11.17 -18.14
N THR A 35 -20.58 -11.55 -17.23
CA THR A 35 -19.45 -12.42 -17.55
C THR A 35 -19.59 -13.77 -16.83
N SER A 36 -19.19 -14.85 -17.50
CA SER A 36 -19.32 -16.19 -16.92
C SER A 36 -18.36 -16.39 -15.75
N TRP A 37 -18.77 -17.16 -14.74
CA TRP A 37 -17.93 -17.52 -13.59
C TRP A 37 -16.58 -18.15 -14.00
N LEU A 38 -16.58 -18.94 -15.08
CA LEU A 38 -15.36 -19.52 -15.63
C LEU A 38 -14.39 -18.46 -16.14
N HIS A 39 -14.88 -17.39 -16.76
CA HIS A 39 -14.04 -16.29 -17.21
C HIS A 39 -13.40 -15.56 -16.02
N VAL A 40 -14.19 -15.29 -14.97
CA VAL A 40 -13.67 -14.63 -13.75
C VAL A 40 -12.57 -15.49 -13.10
N ILE A 41 -12.81 -16.78 -12.92
CA ILE A 41 -11.81 -17.71 -12.36
C ILE A 41 -10.56 -17.76 -13.25
N THR A 42 -10.75 -17.81 -14.57
CA THR A 42 -9.63 -17.82 -15.52
C THR A 42 -8.79 -16.56 -15.40
N VAL A 43 -9.42 -15.38 -15.33
CA VAL A 43 -8.71 -14.11 -15.14
C VAL A 43 -7.93 -14.14 -13.82
N LEU A 44 -8.54 -14.55 -12.71
CA LEU A 44 -7.88 -14.61 -11.40
C LEU A 44 -6.66 -15.54 -11.38
N ILE A 45 -6.72 -16.68 -12.10
CA ILE A 45 -5.58 -17.61 -12.20
C ILE A 45 -4.53 -17.07 -13.17
N VAL A 46 -4.94 -16.50 -14.31
CA VAL A 46 -4.02 -16.08 -15.37
C VAL A 46 -3.29 -14.79 -15.02
N THR A 47 -3.90 -13.84 -14.30
CA THR A 47 -3.27 -12.58 -13.92
C THR A 47 -1.94 -12.72 -13.16
N PRO A 48 -1.78 -13.62 -12.17
CA PRO A 48 -0.49 -13.81 -11.49
C PRO A 48 0.53 -14.64 -12.28
N LEU A 49 0.12 -15.44 -13.27
CA LEU A 49 1.01 -16.37 -13.99
C LEU A 49 2.22 -15.68 -14.67
N PRO A 50 2.07 -14.53 -15.37
CA PRO A 50 3.22 -13.85 -15.94
C PRO A 50 4.26 -13.44 -14.90
N CYS A 51 3.81 -12.96 -13.74
CA CYS A 51 4.69 -12.58 -12.64
C CYS A 51 5.45 -13.81 -12.12
N LEU A 52 4.72 -14.90 -11.83
CA LEU A 52 5.31 -16.16 -11.37
C LEU A 52 6.29 -16.76 -12.38
N LEU A 53 5.94 -16.72 -13.67
CA LEU A 53 6.80 -17.24 -14.74
C LEU A 53 8.12 -16.47 -14.79
N VAL A 54 8.08 -15.13 -14.74
CA VAL A 54 9.29 -14.30 -14.74
C VAL A 54 10.16 -14.62 -13.52
N THR A 55 9.56 -14.72 -12.33
CA THR A 55 10.29 -15.07 -11.10
C THR A 55 10.93 -16.45 -11.21
N VAL A 56 10.20 -17.47 -11.65
CA VAL A 56 10.71 -18.84 -11.80
C VAL A 56 11.82 -18.91 -12.86
N LEU A 57 11.67 -18.21 -13.99
CA LEU A 57 12.71 -18.19 -15.03
C LEU A 57 14.02 -17.60 -14.52
N VAL A 58 13.95 -16.53 -13.73
CA VAL A 58 15.13 -15.98 -13.07
C VAL A 58 15.67 -16.97 -12.03
N ASP A 59 14.78 -17.61 -11.26
CA ASP A 59 15.14 -18.52 -10.18
C ASP A 59 15.67 -19.90 -10.60
N ILE A 60 15.54 -20.26 -11.87
CA ILE A 60 16.15 -21.48 -12.42
C ILE A 60 17.65 -21.30 -12.69
N LEU A 61 18.15 -20.08 -12.87
CA LEU A 61 19.56 -19.85 -13.19
C LEU A 61 20.46 -20.29 -12.03
N PRO A 62 21.39 -21.24 -12.19
CA PRO A 62 22.18 -21.77 -11.08
C PRO A 62 23.11 -20.71 -10.49
N LEU A 63 23.26 -20.70 -9.16
CA LEU A 63 24.30 -19.93 -8.47
C LEU A 63 25.39 -20.89 -8.00
N ALA A 64 26.65 -20.42 -8.05
CA ALA A 64 27.77 -21.13 -7.45
C ALA A 64 27.81 -20.86 -5.94
N ASP A 65 28.70 -21.55 -5.23
CA ASP A 65 28.89 -21.29 -3.80
C ASP A 65 29.29 -19.81 -3.59
N PRO A 66 28.64 -19.07 -2.68
CA PRO A 66 29.03 -17.70 -2.35
C PRO A 66 30.51 -17.54 -1.95
N ALA A 67 31.14 -18.60 -1.43
CA ALA A 67 32.56 -18.61 -1.06
C ALA A 67 33.51 -18.51 -2.27
N GLU A 68 33.07 -18.88 -3.47
CA GLU A 68 33.87 -18.79 -4.70
C GLU A 68 33.97 -17.35 -5.25
N GLY A 69 33.25 -16.41 -4.64
CA GLY A 69 33.33 -14.99 -4.94
C GLY A 69 32.58 -14.55 -6.20
N ALA A 70 32.73 -13.27 -6.55
CA ALA A 70 31.97 -12.63 -7.62
C ALA A 70 32.31 -13.13 -9.04
N SER A 71 33.54 -13.61 -9.25
CA SER A 71 34.01 -14.08 -10.55
C SER A 71 33.39 -15.42 -10.96
N ALA A 72 33.11 -16.29 -9.99
CA ALA A 72 32.37 -17.54 -10.20
C ALA A 72 30.86 -17.29 -10.34
N ASN A 73 30.34 -16.27 -9.66
CA ASN A 73 28.92 -15.95 -9.60
C ASN A 73 28.46 -14.94 -10.68
N LYS A 74 28.85 -15.12 -11.95
CA LYS A 74 28.42 -14.21 -13.04
C LYS A 74 26.90 -14.24 -13.28
N LEU A 75 26.28 -15.41 -13.08
CA LEU A 75 24.84 -15.59 -13.24
C LEU A 75 24.03 -14.83 -12.19
N PHE A 76 24.61 -14.53 -11.02
CA PHE A 76 23.99 -13.66 -10.02
C PHE A 76 23.74 -12.26 -10.59
N PHE A 77 24.73 -11.65 -11.24
CA PHE A 77 24.58 -10.32 -11.85
C PHE A 77 23.59 -10.31 -13.02
N LEU A 78 23.49 -11.42 -13.76
CA LEU A 78 22.47 -11.57 -14.81
C LEU A 78 21.06 -11.64 -14.22
N ARG A 79 20.85 -12.43 -13.15
CA ARG A 79 19.58 -12.49 -12.41
C ARG A 79 19.19 -11.11 -11.89
N ASP A 80 20.13 -10.44 -11.23
CA ASP A 80 19.94 -9.11 -10.66
C ASP A 80 19.60 -8.08 -11.74
N PHE A 81 20.24 -8.15 -12.91
CA PHE A 81 19.92 -7.31 -14.06
C PHE A 81 18.48 -7.52 -14.57
N VAL A 82 18.04 -8.76 -14.72
CA VAL A 82 16.68 -9.07 -15.20
C VAL A 82 15.64 -8.62 -14.19
N ILE A 83 15.83 -8.93 -12.91
CA ILE A 83 14.92 -8.50 -11.82
C ILE A 83 14.86 -6.97 -11.77
N SER A 84 16.02 -6.30 -11.74
CA SER A 84 16.09 -4.83 -11.72
C SER A 84 15.41 -4.22 -12.93
N SER A 85 15.55 -4.81 -14.12
CA SER A 85 14.91 -4.32 -15.35
C SER A 85 13.39 -4.41 -15.27
N VAL A 86 12.86 -5.55 -14.81
CA VAL A 86 11.42 -5.77 -14.67
C VAL A 86 10.84 -4.84 -13.58
N LEU A 87 11.47 -4.77 -12.41
CA LEU A 87 11.03 -3.91 -11.32
C LEU A 87 11.07 -2.43 -11.69
N THR A 88 12.12 -1.98 -12.36
CA THR A 88 12.23 -0.59 -12.83
C THR A 88 11.15 -0.28 -13.86
N PHE A 89 10.88 -1.20 -14.79
CA PHE A 89 9.81 -1.03 -15.78
C PHE A 89 8.44 -0.93 -15.10
N ILE A 90 8.12 -1.84 -14.18
CA ILE A 90 6.86 -1.83 -13.42
C ILE A 90 6.73 -0.53 -12.63
N CYS A 91 7.80 -0.07 -11.98
CA CYS A 91 7.82 1.19 -11.24
C CYS A 91 7.49 2.37 -12.18
N ILE A 92 8.21 2.54 -13.29
CA ILE A 92 7.94 3.60 -14.26
C ILE A 92 6.51 3.49 -14.81
N HIS A 93 6.03 2.27 -15.05
CA HIS A 93 4.68 2.02 -15.53
C HIS A 93 3.61 2.40 -14.50
N GLN A 94 3.84 2.13 -13.21
CA GLN A 94 2.99 2.54 -12.10
C GLN A 94 2.83 4.06 -12.09
N PHE A 95 3.92 4.81 -12.21
CA PHE A 95 3.89 6.27 -12.31
C PHE A 95 3.11 6.74 -13.55
N ARG A 96 3.32 6.09 -14.70
CA ARG A 96 2.62 6.40 -15.95
C ARG A 96 1.11 6.21 -15.85
N ILE A 97 0.65 5.11 -15.23
CA ILE A 97 -0.80 4.86 -15.01
C ILE A 97 -1.36 5.88 -14.03
N SER A 98 -0.61 6.19 -12.97
CA SER A 98 -1.07 7.06 -11.89
C SER A 98 -1.16 8.54 -12.28
N ILE A 99 -0.45 8.96 -13.33
CA ILE A 99 -0.47 10.34 -13.84
C ILE A 99 -0.81 10.33 -15.35
N PRO A 100 -2.08 10.03 -15.71
CA PRO A 100 -2.48 9.88 -17.11
C PRO A 100 -2.38 11.18 -17.91
N VAL A 101 -2.35 12.33 -17.22
CA VAL A 101 -2.22 13.66 -17.83
C VAL A 101 -0.84 13.92 -18.43
N LEU A 102 0.19 13.15 -18.04
CA LEU A 102 1.56 13.29 -18.53
C LEU A 102 1.88 12.15 -19.50
N PRO A 103 1.98 12.42 -20.82
CA PRO A 103 2.32 11.39 -21.78
C PRO A 103 3.74 10.89 -21.53
N TYR A 104 3.84 9.61 -21.17
CA TYR A 104 5.07 8.83 -21.13
C TYR A 104 4.95 7.69 -22.14
N PRO A 105 5.67 7.73 -23.28
CA PRO A 105 5.63 6.63 -24.26
C PRO A 105 6.25 5.36 -23.67
N ILE A 106 5.57 4.22 -23.82
CA ILE A 106 5.97 2.94 -23.22
C ILE A 106 7.36 2.47 -23.67
N TRP A 107 7.74 2.77 -24.91
CA TRP A 107 9.08 2.47 -25.43
C TRP A 107 10.18 3.18 -24.64
N ARG A 108 9.98 4.46 -24.29
CA ARG A 108 10.94 5.19 -23.45
C ARG A 108 10.97 4.65 -22.03
N ALA A 109 9.85 4.17 -21.50
CA ALA A 109 9.82 3.54 -20.19
C ALA A 109 10.65 2.25 -20.19
N PHE A 110 10.54 1.45 -21.25
CA PHE A 110 11.37 0.27 -21.47
C PHE A 110 12.86 0.62 -21.58
N VAL A 111 13.23 1.56 -22.45
CA VAL A 111 14.62 2.01 -22.58
C VAL A 111 15.16 2.52 -21.24
N ASN A 112 14.35 3.29 -20.51
CA ASN A 112 14.72 3.80 -19.19
C ASN A 112 14.94 2.70 -18.16
N SER A 113 14.08 1.67 -18.15
CA SER A 113 14.30 0.53 -17.26
C SER A 113 15.59 -0.22 -17.53
N ILE A 114 16.00 -0.36 -18.80
CA ILE A 114 17.22 -1.10 -19.16
C ILE A 114 18.46 -0.33 -18.71
N TRP A 115 18.62 0.94 -19.08
CA TRP A 115 19.85 1.67 -18.72
C TRP A 115 19.97 1.91 -17.21
N ILE A 116 18.86 2.18 -16.51
CA ILE A 116 18.86 2.31 -15.04
C ILE A 116 19.36 1.01 -14.40
N SER A 117 18.88 -0.14 -14.88
CA SER A 117 19.28 -1.45 -14.36
C SER A 117 20.73 -1.77 -14.64
N VAL A 118 21.25 -1.42 -15.83
CA VAL A 118 22.69 -1.55 -16.13
C VAL A 118 23.53 -0.78 -15.13
N ILE A 119 23.16 0.48 -14.81
CA ILE A 119 23.91 1.30 -13.86
C ILE A 119 23.79 0.75 -12.42
N CYS A 120 22.61 0.26 -12.03
CA CYS A 120 22.42 -0.34 -10.70
C CYS A 120 23.29 -1.59 -10.52
N VAL A 121 23.28 -2.50 -11.49
CA VAL A 121 24.12 -3.72 -11.46
C VAL A 121 25.60 -3.37 -11.53
N ALA A 122 26.00 -2.38 -12.33
CA ALA A 122 27.39 -1.91 -12.37
C ALA A 122 27.82 -1.33 -11.01
N THR A 123 26.94 -0.60 -10.33
CA THR A 123 27.18 -0.07 -8.99
C THR A 123 27.29 -1.19 -7.96
N LEU A 124 26.40 -2.18 -8.01
CA LEU A 124 26.49 -3.38 -7.18
C LEU A 124 27.79 -4.13 -7.41
N TYR A 125 28.20 -4.32 -8.66
CA TYR A 125 29.46 -4.99 -9.01
C TYR A 125 30.68 -4.23 -8.46
N ALA A 126 30.70 -2.90 -8.56
CA ALA A 126 31.75 -2.07 -7.96
C ALA A 126 31.80 -2.20 -6.42
N LEU A 127 30.63 -2.24 -5.77
CA LEU A 127 30.52 -2.43 -4.33
C LEU A 127 30.98 -3.83 -3.91
N VAL A 128 30.65 -4.86 -4.70
CA VAL A 128 31.08 -6.24 -4.46
C VAL A 128 32.60 -6.38 -4.56
N ILE A 129 33.24 -5.73 -5.53
CA ILE A 129 34.72 -5.76 -5.65
C ILE A 129 35.40 -5.06 -4.47
N THR A 130 34.80 -3.99 -3.95
CA THR A 130 35.42 -3.16 -2.90
C THR A 130 35.19 -3.72 -1.50
N ILE A 131 34.00 -4.26 -1.21
CA ILE A 131 33.59 -4.73 0.12
C ILE A 131 33.73 -6.26 0.26
N GLY A 132 33.51 -7.00 -0.84
CA GLY A 132 33.52 -8.46 -0.86
C GLY A 132 32.17 -9.07 -1.26
N PHE A 133 32.21 -10.33 -1.68
CA PHE A 133 31.04 -11.13 -2.05
C PHE A 133 30.80 -12.23 -0.99
N PRO A 134 29.55 -12.53 -0.59
CA PRO A 134 28.31 -11.84 -0.96
C PRO A 134 28.12 -10.52 -0.20
N MET A 135 27.54 -9.52 -0.86
CA MET A 135 27.28 -8.21 -0.24
C MET A 135 26.07 -8.31 0.70
N PRO A 136 26.22 -8.00 2.01
CA PRO A 136 25.09 -7.96 2.92
C PRO A 136 24.16 -6.81 2.55
N PHE A 137 22.84 -7.07 2.54
CA PHE A 137 21.81 -6.08 2.21
C PHE A 137 22.01 -5.37 0.85
N SER A 138 22.52 -6.10 -0.16
CA SER A 138 22.76 -5.55 -1.51
C SER A 138 21.60 -4.73 -2.05
N MET A 139 20.36 -5.21 -1.89
CA MET A 139 19.15 -4.49 -2.29
C MET A 139 19.09 -3.11 -1.62
N VAL A 140 19.09 -3.06 -0.28
CA VAL A 140 18.99 -1.81 0.50
C VAL A 140 20.11 -0.82 0.17
N VAL A 141 21.33 -1.30 -0.09
CA VAL A 141 22.47 -0.43 -0.42
C VAL A 141 22.36 0.15 -1.83
N VAL A 142 21.79 -0.60 -2.79
CA VAL A 142 21.63 -0.15 -4.18
C VAL A 142 20.34 0.67 -4.36
N THR A 143 19.33 0.49 -3.51
CA THR A 143 18.04 1.20 -3.59
C THR A 143 18.16 2.73 -3.67
N PRO A 144 19.03 3.43 -2.90
CA PRO A 144 19.24 4.87 -3.08
C PRO A 144 19.71 5.26 -4.48
N VAL A 145 20.62 4.48 -5.06
CA VAL A 145 21.10 4.70 -6.44
C VAL A 145 19.93 4.52 -7.40
N TRP A 146 19.18 3.43 -7.27
CA TRP A 146 17.99 3.16 -8.07
C TRP A 146 16.95 4.30 -8.00
N ILE A 147 16.64 4.78 -6.79
CA ILE A 147 15.72 5.91 -6.53
C ILE A 147 16.18 7.18 -7.26
N THR A 148 17.47 7.51 -7.18
CA THR A 148 18.01 8.72 -7.83
C THR A 148 17.93 8.62 -9.35
N LEU A 149 18.27 7.48 -9.93
CA LEU A 149 18.22 7.26 -11.38
C LEU A 149 16.78 7.32 -11.92
N ILE A 150 15.82 6.72 -11.22
CA ILE A 150 14.39 6.83 -11.55
C ILE A 150 13.94 8.29 -11.49
N SER A 151 14.30 9.00 -10.42
CA SER A 151 13.91 10.40 -10.24
C SER A 151 14.48 11.29 -11.35
N ILE A 152 15.73 11.08 -11.75
CA ILE A 152 16.38 11.77 -12.88
C ILE A 152 15.65 11.45 -14.19
N SER A 153 15.37 10.17 -14.44
CA SER A 153 14.66 9.72 -15.64
C SER A 153 13.28 10.37 -15.78
N MET A 154 12.52 10.43 -14.68
CA MET A 154 11.21 11.08 -14.65
C MET A 154 11.31 12.60 -14.77
N ALA A 155 12.30 13.23 -14.12
CA ALA A 155 12.54 14.65 -14.25
C ALA A 155 12.78 15.05 -15.72
N ILE A 156 13.61 14.30 -16.44
CA ILE A 156 13.88 14.55 -17.86
C ILE A 156 12.60 14.45 -18.71
N GLU A 157 11.73 13.46 -18.45
CA GLU A 157 10.52 13.24 -19.27
C GLU A 157 9.35 14.19 -18.93
N TRP A 158 9.27 14.65 -17.68
CA TRP A 158 8.07 15.28 -17.13
C TRP A 158 8.25 16.68 -16.55
N MET A 159 9.46 17.14 -16.24
CA MET A 159 9.66 18.45 -15.56
C MET A 159 9.03 19.61 -16.33
N ASP A 160 9.24 19.69 -17.64
CA ASP A 160 8.64 20.73 -18.48
C ASP A 160 7.12 20.59 -18.63
N LYS A 161 6.60 19.36 -18.63
CA LYS A 161 5.18 19.08 -18.80
C LYS A 161 4.40 19.39 -17.52
N ILE A 162 4.97 19.07 -16.36
CA ILE A 162 4.41 19.39 -15.04
C ILE A 162 4.24 20.90 -14.91
N ARG A 163 5.24 21.68 -15.33
CA ARG A 163 5.17 23.15 -15.27
C ARG A 163 4.07 23.75 -16.16
N LYS A 164 3.70 23.06 -17.25
CA LYS A 164 2.71 23.53 -18.23
C LYS A 164 1.30 23.04 -17.94
N THR A 165 1.13 21.98 -17.14
CA THR A 165 -0.16 21.35 -16.89
C THR A 165 -0.63 21.60 -15.45
N PRO A 166 -1.68 22.44 -15.24
CA PRO A 166 -2.22 22.67 -13.90
C PRO A 166 -2.79 21.37 -13.30
N GLY A 167 -2.50 21.11 -12.03
CA GLY A 167 -2.95 19.91 -11.31
C GLY A 167 -2.05 18.67 -11.45
N ALA A 168 -1.11 18.65 -12.41
CA ALA A 168 -0.13 17.56 -12.54
C ALA A 168 0.78 17.44 -11.31
N GLU A 169 1.10 18.57 -10.67
CA GLU A 169 1.89 18.63 -9.43
C GLU A 169 1.19 17.95 -8.24
N ILE A 170 -0.15 18.06 -8.14
CA ILE A 170 -0.93 17.44 -7.08
C ILE A 170 -0.95 15.92 -7.29
N MET A 171 -1.19 15.48 -8.53
CA MET A 171 -1.11 14.06 -8.89
C MET A 171 0.30 13.50 -8.65
N MET A 172 1.35 14.25 -8.99
CA MET A 172 2.73 13.84 -8.75
C MET A 172 3.03 13.68 -7.26
N ASN A 173 2.69 14.67 -6.44
CA ASN A 173 2.88 14.61 -5.00
C ASN A 173 2.13 13.40 -4.40
N ASN A 174 0.94 13.13 -4.92
CA ASN A 174 0.13 12.00 -4.53
C ASN A 174 0.82 10.65 -4.81
N VAL A 175 1.40 10.48 -6.00
CA VAL A 175 2.14 9.25 -6.35
C VAL A 175 3.46 9.14 -5.58
N ILE A 176 4.18 10.25 -5.38
CA ILE A 176 5.42 10.26 -4.59
C ILE A 176 5.15 9.80 -3.15
N LYS A 177 4.04 10.24 -2.54
CA LYS A 177 3.62 9.78 -1.21
C LYS A 177 3.41 8.26 -1.15
N VAL A 178 2.75 7.68 -2.17
CA VAL A 178 2.58 6.21 -2.30
C VAL A 178 3.93 5.52 -2.41
N TRP A 179 4.83 6.07 -3.23
CA TRP A 179 6.12 5.46 -3.47
C TRP A 179 7.02 5.50 -2.24
N ILE A 180 7.03 6.62 -1.49
CA ILE A 180 7.71 6.71 -0.19
C ILE A 180 7.20 5.64 0.78
N CYS A 181 5.88 5.39 0.79
CA CYS A 181 5.27 4.35 1.61
C CYS A 181 5.81 2.95 1.26
N GLN A 182 5.92 2.63 -0.04
CA GLN A 182 6.47 1.36 -0.52
C GLN A 182 7.95 1.20 -0.19
N VAL A 183 8.76 2.22 -0.48
CA VAL A 183 10.20 2.23 -0.17
C VAL A 183 10.42 2.05 1.33
N THR A 184 9.61 2.69 2.18
CA THR A 184 9.74 2.54 3.64
C THR A 184 9.58 1.09 4.11
N LEU A 185 8.67 0.30 3.50
CA LEU A 185 8.54 -1.14 3.81
C LEU A 185 9.83 -1.88 3.47
N GLU A 186 10.43 -1.60 2.30
CA GLU A 186 11.67 -2.20 1.84
C GLU A 186 12.86 -1.92 2.78
N PHE A 187 12.89 -0.77 3.46
CA PHE A 187 13.95 -0.44 4.42
C PHE A 187 13.70 -1.01 5.83
N ILE A 188 12.46 -1.31 6.21
CA ILE A 188 12.14 -1.81 7.57
C ILE A 188 12.35 -3.33 7.65
N TYR A 189 11.89 -4.07 6.65
CA TYR A 189 11.80 -5.53 6.74
C TYR A 189 13.15 -6.27 6.65
N PRO A 190 14.13 -5.88 5.80
CA PRO A 190 15.43 -6.56 5.75
C PRO A 190 16.27 -6.39 7.02
N PRO A 191 16.35 -5.21 7.66
CA PRO A 191 16.99 -5.10 8.98
C PRO A 191 16.26 -5.91 10.05
N TYR A 192 14.91 -5.91 10.03
CA TYR A 192 14.12 -6.75 10.91
C TYR A 192 14.49 -8.24 10.75
N TYR A 193 14.57 -8.71 9.51
CA TYR A 193 15.01 -10.06 9.17
C TYR A 193 16.37 -10.38 9.76
N TYR A 194 17.36 -9.51 9.53
CA TYR A 194 18.72 -9.75 10.01
C TYR A 194 18.78 -9.87 11.53
N VAL A 195 18.12 -8.94 12.24
CA VAL A 195 18.05 -8.98 13.70
C VAL A 195 17.35 -10.25 14.17
N PHE A 196 16.28 -10.68 13.50
CA PHE A 196 15.60 -11.94 13.82
C PHE A 196 16.56 -13.14 13.67
N THR A 197 17.35 -13.21 12.60
CA THR A 197 18.23 -14.36 12.35
C THR A 197 19.41 -14.49 13.31
N ILE A 198 19.87 -13.39 13.93
CA ILE A 198 21.00 -13.43 14.88
C ILE A 198 20.55 -13.72 16.33
N LEU A 199 19.25 -13.66 16.60
CA LEU A 199 18.71 -13.88 17.94
C LEU A 199 18.61 -15.39 18.25
N PRO A 200 18.83 -15.79 19.52
CA PRO A 200 18.54 -17.15 19.97
C PRO A 200 17.03 -17.42 19.97
N ASP A 201 16.61 -18.69 20.00
CA ASP A 201 15.21 -19.11 19.84
C ASP A 201 14.21 -18.35 20.74
N ARG A 202 14.54 -18.14 22.02
CA ARG A 202 13.72 -17.33 22.94
C ARG A 202 13.65 -15.85 22.55
N GLY A 203 14.73 -15.30 22.00
CA GLY A 203 14.80 -13.93 21.51
C GLY A 203 14.00 -13.75 20.21
N GLN A 204 14.04 -14.73 19.31
CA GLN A 204 13.24 -14.75 18.08
C GLN A 204 11.75 -14.66 18.37
N MET A 205 11.27 -15.43 19.35
CA MET A 205 9.87 -15.40 19.80
C MET A 205 9.43 -14.02 20.27
N VAL A 206 10.20 -13.38 21.16
CA VAL A 206 9.87 -12.04 21.66
C VAL A 206 9.97 -10.99 20.55
N PHE A 207 10.96 -11.11 19.67
CA PHE A 207 11.16 -10.20 18.55
C PHE A 207 10.06 -10.33 17.48
N ALA A 208 9.48 -11.52 17.30
CA ALA A 208 8.33 -11.75 16.44
C ALA A 208 7.10 -10.91 16.83
N LEU A 209 6.94 -10.57 18.11
CA LEU A 209 5.84 -9.70 18.57
C LEU A 209 5.97 -8.24 18.09
N ILE A 210 7.13 -7.85 17.54
CA ILE A 210 7.32 -6.55 16.93
C ILE A 210 6.66 -6.49 15.54
N LEU A 211 6.43 -7.62 14.85
CA LEU A 211 5.72 -7.66 13.56
C LEU A 211 4.32 -7.00 13.63
N PRO A 212 3.44 -7.37 14.58
CA PRO A 212 2.19 -6.65 14.83
C PRO A 212 2.35 -5.14 15.02
N VAL A 213 3.40 -4.71 15.72
CA VAL A 213 3.69 -3.29 15.99
C VAL A 213 4.13 -2.58 14.71
N ILE A 214 4.99 -3.20 13.91
CA ILE A 214 5.41 -2.71 12.59
C ILE A 214 4.19 -2.59 11.69
N LYS A 215 3.35 -3.63 11.59
CA LYS A 215 2.11 -3.62 10.82
C LYS A 215 1.22 -2.44 11.22
N LEU A 216 1.02 -2.23 12.52
CA LEU A 216 0.21 -1.13 13.03
C LEU A 216 0.84 0.24 12.74
N ALA A 217 2.15 0.38 12.93
CA ALA A 217 2.88 1.61 12.66
C ALA A 217 2.83 1.98 11.17
N MET A 218 2.98 0.99 10.28
CA MET A 218 2.87 1.19 8.83
C MET A 218 1.46 1.61 8.43
N ARG A 219 0.42 0.96 8.96
CA ARG A 219 -0.97 1.41 8.75
C ARG A 219 -1.17 2.85 9.23
N ASN A 220 -0.58 3.26 10.36
CA ASN A 220 -0.72 4.64 10.88
C ASN A 220 -0.01 5.66 9.99
N PHE A 221 1.18 5.31 9.54
CA PHE A 221 1.96 6.14 8.64
C PHE A 221 1.22 6.33 7.30
N PHE A 222 0.61 5.27 6.79
CA PHE A 222 -0.13 5.28 5.53
C PHE A 222 -1.43 6.06 5.65
N ALA A 223 -2.19 5.86 6.73
CA ALA A 223 -3.36 6.66 7.05
C ALA A 223 -3.12 8.16 6.92
N ARG A 224 -2.06 8.65 7.56
CA ARG A 224 -1.74 10.08 7.57
C ARG A 224 -1.26 10.59 6.21
N THR A 225 -0.58 9.73 5.46
CA THR A 225 0.05 10.10 4.18
C THR A 225 -0.93 10.02 3.01
N VAL A 226 -1.90 9.10 3.07
CA VAL A 226 -2.71 8.64 1.95
C VAL A 226 -4.18 9.10 2.03
N VAL A 227 -4.63 9.71 3.15
CA VAL A 227 -6.04 10.13 3.39
C VAL A 227 -6.67 11.00 2.28
N HIS A 228 -5.87 11.68 1.45
CA HIS A 228 -6.35 12.53 0.36
C HIS A 228 -6.08 11.97 -1.05
N LEU A 229 -5.65 10.71 -1.15
CA LEU A 229 -5.31 10.07 -2.42
C LEU A 229 -6.53 9.44 -3.09
N THR A 230 -6.45 9.29 -4.41
CA THR A 230 -7.45 8.59 -5.23
C THR A 230 -7.62 7.14 -4.77
N ASP A 231 -8.86 6.63 -4.81
CA ASP A 231 -9.31 5.38 -4.17
C ASP A 231 -8.43 4.14 -4.40
N GLU A 232 -7.70 4.04 -5.51
CA GLU A 232 -6.85 2.88 -5.85
C GLU A 232 -5.52 2.82 -5.08
N MET A 233 -4.96 3.98 -4.74
CA MET A 233 -3.63 4.07 -4.15
C MET A 233 -3.54 3.51 -2.72
N PRO A 234 -4.49 3.81 -1.81
CA PRO A 234 -4.46 3.23 -0.47
C PRO A 234 -4.60 1.71 -0.44
N GLU A 235 -5.43 1.13 -1.29
CA GLU A 235 -5.69 -0.32 -1.33
C GLU A 235 -4.42 -1.12 -1.69
N VAL A 236 -3.70 -0.69 -2.73
CA VAL A 236 -2.44 -1.31 -3.16
C VAL A 236 -1.39 -1.26 -2.04
N ILE A 237 -1.35 -0.16 -1.30
CA ILE A 237 -0.40 0.01 -0.20
C ILE A 237 -0.75 -0.93 0.96
N VAL A 238 -2.03 -0.98 1.37
CA VAL A 238 -2.49 -1.86 2.46
C VAL A 238 -2.21 -3.32 2.11
N PHE A 239 -2.56 -3.73 0.89
CA PHE A 239 -2.27 -5.06 0.37
C PHE A 239 -0.78 -5.40 0.48
N ASN A 240 0.11 -4.49 0.08
CA ASN A 240 1.56 -4.71 0.21
C ASN A 240 1.97 -4.92 1.67
N VAL A 241 1.50 -4.11 2.63
CA VAL A 241 1.82 -4.33 4.06
C VAL A 241 1.40 -5.70 4.52
N GLU A 242 0.18 -6.09 4.16
CA GLU A 242 -0.39 -7.36 4.60
C GLU A 242 0.37 -8.54 4.04
N VAL A 243 0.72 -8.49 2.74
CA VAL A 243 1.52 -9.53 2.09
C VAL A 243 2.91 -9.60 2.72
N PHE A 244 3.63 -8.48 2.88
CA PHE A 244 4.94 -8.49 3.52
C PHE A 244 4.86 -9.03 4.95
N ASN A 245 3.94 -8.53 5.76
CA ASN A 245 3.77 -9.01 7.13
C ASN A 245 3.44 -10.51 7.17
N ALA A 246 2.55 -10.99 6.30
CA ALA A 246 2.19 -12.41 6.24
C ALA A 246 3.39 -13.29 5.81
N LEU A 247 4.19 -12.83 4.84
CA LEU A 247 5.41 -13.52 4.43
C LEU A 247 6.41 -13.63 5.59
N PHE A 248 6.62 -12.54 6.33
CA PHE A 248 7.53 -12.55 7.48
C PHE A 248 7.01 -13.37 8.66
N VAL A 249 5.70 -13.36 8.91
CA VAL A 249 5.08 -14.25 9.91
C VAL A 249 5.28 -15.71 9.52
N SER A 250 4.99 -16.08 8.27
CA SER A 250 5.20 -17.43 7.75
C SER A 250 6.67 -17.86 7.87
N TYR A 251 7.59 -16.96 7.58
CA TYR A 251 9.02 -17.21 7.73
C TYR A 251 9.42 -17.44 9.19
N CYS A 252 8.96 -16.60 10.12
CA CYS A 252 9.23 -16.77 11.55
C CYS A 252 8.73 -18.15 12.03
N MET A 253 7.58 -18.60 11.54
CA MET A 253 7.03 -19.93 11.84
C MET A 253 7.87 -21.07 11.26
N GLN A 254 8.46 -20.90 10.08
CA GLN A 254 9.33 -21.91 9.44
C GLN A 254 10.67 -22.05 10.17
N ASN A 255 11.29 -20.93 10.57
CA ASN A 255 12.60 -20.94 11.22
C ASN A 255 12.56 -21.25 12.71
N SER A 256 11.45 -20.93 13.38
CA SER A 256 11.26 -21.23 14.80
C SER A 256 9.95 -22.03 14.96
N PRO A 257 9.97 -23.36 14.70
CA PRO A 257 8.78 -24.22 14.66
C PRO A 257 8.22 -24.54 16.06
N SER A 258 8.24 -23.57 16.97
CA SER A 258 7.55 -23.70 18.25
C SER A 258 6.05 -23.49 18.02
N THR A 259 5.22 -24.42 18.49
CA THR A 259 3.75 -24.28 18.47
C THR A 259 3.29 -23.02 19.20
N TRP A 260 4.09 -22.54 20.16
CA TRP A 260 3.82 -21.36 20.98
C TRP A 260 3.96 -20.04 20.22
N THR A 261 4.98 -19.89 19.36
CA THR A 261 5.16 -18.71 18.50
C THR A 261 4.00 -18.53 17.53
N THR A 262 3.51 -19.64 16.94
CA THR A 262 2.32 -19.61 16.09
C THR A 262 1.07 -19.24 16.86
N LEU A 263 0.90 -19.78 18.07
CA LEU A 263 -0.28 -19.54 18.92
C LEU A 263 -0.32 -18.08 19.41
N GLU A 264 0.83 -17.50 19.77
CA GLU A 264 0.94 -16.09 20.16
C GLU A 264 0.75 -15.14 18.99
N LEU A 265 1.30 -15.43 17.80
CA LEU A 265 1.08 -14.62 16.60
C LEU A 265 -0.39 -14.67 16.17
N MET A 266 -1.01 -15.85 16.17
CA MET A 266 -2.46 -15.98 15.94
C MET A 266 -3.26 -15.25 17.01
N PHE A 267 -2.87 -15.32 18.29
CA PHE A 267 -3.56 -14.59 19.35
C PHE A 267 -3.40 -13.07 19.19
N GLY A 268 -2.24 -12.59 18.77
CA GLY A 268 -1.99 -11.19 18.46
C GLY A 268 -2.83 -10.69 17.29
N ASP A 269 -2.92 -11.45 16.20
CA ASP A 269 -3.79 -11.13 15.07
C ASP A 269 -5.27 -11.20 15.46
N ILE A 270 -5.70 -12.22 16.22
CA ILE A 270 -7.07 -12.36 16.72
C ILE A 270 -7.42 -11.21 17.68
N ALA A 271 -6.51 -10.80 18.56
CA ALA A 271 -6.70 -9.68 19.45
C ALA A 271 -6.80 -8.36 18.66
N MET A 272 -5.95 -8.16 17.66
CA MET A 272 -6.04 -6.98 16.77
C MET A 272 -7.36 -6.98 15.98
N ILE A 273 -7.85 -8.15 15.54
CA ILE A 273 -9.15 -8.29 14.86
C ILE A 273 -10.31 -8.05 15.84
N LEU A 274 -10.26 -8.59 17.05
CA LEU A 274 -11.29 -8.38 18.07
C LEU A 274 -11.37 -6.91 18.48
N ILE A 275 -10.22 -6.26 18.65
CA ILE A 275 -10.13 -4.83 18.92
C ILE A 275 -10.68 -4.04 17.72
N SER A 276 -10.33 -4.42 16.48
CA SER A 276 -10.85 -3.74 15.28
C SER A 276 -12.38 -3.84 15.17
N VAL A 277 -12.95 -5.01 15.45
CA VAL A 277 -14.40 -5.26 15.40
C VAL A 277 -15.13 -4.53 16.51
N GLN A 278 -14.64 -4.59 17.75
CA GLN A 278 -15.26 -3.90 18.88
C GLN A 278 -15.24 -2.38 18.69
N ASP A 279 -14.15 -1.84 18.15
CA ASP A 279 -14.06 -0.41 17.87
C ASP A 279 -14.98 -0.02 16.70
N MET A 280 -15.05 -0.80 15.60
CA MET A 280 -16.03 -0.57 14.51
C MET A 280 -17.48 -0.60 15.01
N GLU A 281 -17.83 -1.53 15.90
CA GLU A 281 -19.18 -1.56 16.49
C GLU A 281 -19.48 -0.34 17.35
N SER A 282 -18.47 0.21 18.03
CA SER A 282 -18.63 1.42 18.83
C SER A 282 -18.84 2.65 17.95
N ILE A 283 -18.11 2.75 16.84
CA ILE A 283 -18.21 3.84 15.86
C ILE A 283 -19.57 3.82 15.17
N ARG A 284 -20.07 2.63 14.81
CA ARG A 284 -21.41 2.49 14.25
C ARG A 284 -22.51 2.97 15.21
N ARG A 285 -22.31 2.80 16.52
CA ARG A 285 -23.25 3.29 17.54
C ARG A 285 -23.18 4.81 17.66
N ASP A 286 -21.98 5.37 17.72
CA ASP A 286 -21.76 6.82 17.80
C ASP A 286 -22.31 7.54 16.55
N LEU A 287 -22.12 6.97 15.36
CA LEU A 287 -22.66 7.49 14.09
C LEU A 287 -24.20 7.45 14.05
N LYS A 288 -24.80 6.34 14.51
CA LYS A 288 -26.27 6.24 14.65
C LYS A 288 -26.82 7.27 15.63
N GLU A 289 -26.12 7.54 16.72
CA GLU A 289 -26.52 8.55 17.69
C GLU A 289 -26.45 9.96 17.08
N LEU A 290 -25.42 10.25 16.28
CA LEU A 290 -25.29 11.50 15.52
C LEU A 290 -26.39 11.65 14.46
N GLU A 291 -26.70 10.59 13.71
CA GLU A 291 -27.80 10.58 12.73
C GLU A 291 -29.16 10.84 13.40
N LEU A 292 -29.40 10.22 14.56
CA LEU A 292 -30.59 10.47 15.36
C LEU A 292 -30.65 11.93 15.85
N ARG A 293 -29.54 12.50 16.32
CA ARG A 293 -29.49 13.91 16.75
C ARG A 293 -29.77 14.87 15.60
N ILE A 294 -29.19 14.64 14.41
CA ILE A 294 -29.44 15.45 13.22
C ILE A 294 -30.90 15.32 12.75
N GLY A 295 -31.47 14.11 12.79
CA GLY A 295 -32.90 13.89 12.48
C GLY A 295 -33.83 14.61 13.46
N GLN A 296 -33.47 14.61 14.74
CA GLN A 296 -34.24 15.27 15.80
C GLN A 296 -34.12 16.80 15.73
N GLU A 297 -32.95 17.33 15.38
CA GLU A 297 -32.72 18.76 15.16
C GLU A 297 -33.42 19.28 13.90
N ASN A 298 -33.45 18.49 12.81
CA ASN A 298 -34.23 18.78 11.61
C ASN A 298 -35.74 18.73 11.86
N SER A 299 -36.22 17.75 12.65
CA SER A 299 -37.63 17.66 13.08
C SER A 299 -38.03 18.84 13.97
N SER A 300 -37.19 19.21 14.94
CA SER A 300 -37.43 20.33 15.84
C SER A 300 -37.39 21.67 15.11
N SER A 301 -36.50 21.82 14.12
CA SER A 301 -36.43 23.01 13.27
C SER A 301 -37.65 23.12 12.35
N SER A 302 -38.15 22.00 11.83
CA SER A 302 -39.39 21.94 11.05
C SER A 302 -40.63 22.24 11.92
N CYS A 303 -40.67 21.76 13.16
CA CYS A 303 -41.74 22.07 14.11
C CYS A 303 -41.72 23.55 14.54
N CYS A 304 -40.54 24.11 14.85
CA CYS A 304 -40.39 25.54 15.11
C CYS A 304 -40.79 26.40 13.90
N ALA A 305 -40.48 25.97 12.68
CA ALA A 305 -40.90 26.67 11.46
C ALA A 305 -42.43 26.59 11.23
N LEU A 306 -43.05 25.46 11.57
CA LEU A 306 -44.51 25.29 11.54
C LEU A 306 -45.20 26.15 12.61
N ASP A 307 -44.67 26.22 13.83
CA ASP A 307 -45.21 27.04 14.92
C ASP A 307 -45.06 28.55 14.65
N LEU A 308 -43.93 28.98 14.04
CA LEU A 308 -43.76 30.35 13.56
C LEU A 308 -44.76 30.71 12.45
N ASN A 309 -45.13 29.75 11.61
CA ASN A 309 -46.10 29.94 10.54
C ASN A 309 -47.56 29.89 11.05
N ALA A 310 -47.82 29.15 12.13
CA ALA A 310 -49.10 29.16 12.84
C ALA A 310 -49.30 30.45 13.64
N GLY A 311 -48.25 30.99 14.27
CA GLY A 311 -48.27 32.27 15.01
C GLY A 311 -48.39 33.52 14.12
N ASN A 312 -48.11 33.41 12.81
CA ASN A 312 -48.19 34.53 11.86
C ASN A 312 -49.46 34.51 10.97
N ARG A 313 -50.42 33.62 11.25
CA ARG A 313 -51.77 33.74 10.65
C ARG A 313 -52.49 34.91 11.31
N ARG A 314 -52.48 36.07 10.64
CA ARG A 314 -53.45 37.14 10.93
C ARG A 314 -54.86 36.56 10.86
N PRO A 315 -55.75 36.87 11.82
CA PRO A 315 -57.15 36.50 11.72
C PRO A 315 -57.72 37.12 10.45
N THR A 316 -58.18 36.27 9.53
CA THR A 316 -58.97 36.69 8.39
C THR A 316 -60.32 37.21 8.89
N THR A 317 -60.82 38.24 8.22
CA THR A 317 -61.99 39.07 8.55
C THR A 317 -63.35 38.34 8.47
N LEU A 318 -63.42 37.07 8.87
CA LEU A 318 -64.62 36.23 8.73
C LEU A 318 -65.13 35.63 10.05
N ASP A 319 -64.75 36.21 11.19
CA ASP A 319 -65.21 35.79 12.54
C ASP A 319 -65.89 36.95 13.31
N ARG A 320 -66.43 37.95 12.60
CA ARG A 320 -67.19 39.08 13.18
C ARG A 320 -68.69 39.06 12.85
N THR A 321 -69.25 37.87 12.69
CA THR A 321 -70.70 37.67 12.67
C THR A 321 -71.07 36.41 13.44
N GLN A 322 -71.04 36.50 14.77
CA GLN A 322 -72.21 36.27 15.63
C GLN A 322 -71.94 36.77 17.05
#